data_AF-A0A6I9X4F3-F1
#
_entry.id   AF-A0A6I9X4F3-F1
#
_cell.length_a   1.000
_cell.length_b   1.000
_cell.length_c   1.000
_cell.angle_alpha   90.00
_cell.angle_beta   90.00
_cell.angle_gamma   90.00
#
_symmetry.space_group_name_H-M   'P 1'
#
loop_
_entity.id
_entity.type
_entity.pdbx_description
1 polymer ?
#
loop_
_entity_poly.entity_id
_entity_poly.type
_entity_poly.pdbx_seq_one_letter_code
_entity_poly.pdbx_strand_id
1 'polypeptide(L)'
;MLVGDFDKIWREHCEDEETLCEYAEAMKNLADNHWAKTCEGEGRIEWCCSVSREYFQNGGKRKALEKDEKRAALATKTIQTISIHASSKMEVSTDNPIHSFVMDELLHPSGKIRLLDVGSCFNPFLKFEEFLTVGIDIVPAVESVYKCDFLNLQIHQPLQLAQDAINAFLKQLKNPIDSLPGELFHVVVFSLLLSYFPSPYQRWICCKKAHELLVLNGLLLIITPDSSHQNRHAMMMKSWKIAVESLGFKRFKYSKFSHMHLMAFRKISLKTTSDLVSRNYPGMLYIPQDFNTVEEEEFSNNSCYIRSDIEDEQLACSFMELPDAPYDSDSGESQASSIPFYELEDPILLLS
;
A
#
# COMPACT_ATOMS: atom_id res chain seq x y z
N MET A 1 22.26 6.69 -18.19
CA MET A 1 21.32 7.52 -17.40
C MET A 1 22.05 7.95 -16.14
N LEU A 2 22.37 9.24 -16.02
CA LEU A 2 22.86 9.83 -14.78
C LEU A 2 21.66 9.83 -13.81
N VAL A 3 21.60 8.80 -12.95
CA VAL A 3 20.64 8.75 -11.85
C VAL A 3 21.01 9.88 -10.90
N GLY A 4 20.10 10.82 -10.65
CA GLY A 4 20.31 11.89 -9.68
C GLY A 4 20.60 11.31 -8.29
N ASP A 5 21.44 11.97 -7.52
CA ASP A 5 21.72 11.59 -6.13
C ASP A 5 20.51 11.93 -5.24
N PHE A 6 19.50 11.06 -5.26
CA PHE A 6 18.24 11.23 -4.52
C PHE A 6 18.44 11.25 -3.00
N ASP A 7 19.53 10.66 -2.49
CA ASP A 7 19.89 10.71 -1.08
C ASP A 7 20.44 12.09 -0.71
N LYS A 8 21.24 12.69 -1.59
CA LYS A 8 21.66 14.09 -1.45
C LYS A 8 20.45 15.04 -1.54
N ILE A 9 19.58 14.90 -2.54
CA ILE A 9 18.37 15.73 -2.68
C ILE A 9 17.50 15.66 -1.42
N TRP A 10 17.27 14.46 -0.90
CA TRP A 10 16.50 14.30 0.34
C TRP A 10 17.17 14.96 1.53
N ARG A 11 18.49 14.81 1.67
CA ARG A 11 19.25 15.43 2.76
C ARG A 11 19.20 16.96 2.70
N GLU A 12 19.44 17.53 1.52
CA GLU A 12 19.35 18.99 1.30
C GLU A 12 17.93 19.49 1.62
N HIS A 13 16.89 18.76 1.21
CA HIS A 13 15.50 19.06 1.58
C HIS A 13 15.29 19.03 3.10
N CYS A 14 15.85 18.05 3.82
CA CYS A 14 15.75 17.93 5.27
C CYS A 14 16.50 19.03 6.04
N GLU A 15 17.53 19.62 5.43
CA GLU A 15 18.37 20.69 6.02
C GLU A 15 17.76 22.10 5.81
N ASP A 16 16.80 22.24 4.87
CA ASP A 16 16.08 23.50 4.61
C ASP A 16 14.98 23.76 5.64
N GLU A 17 15.39 24.13 6.85
CA GLU A 17 14.47 24.38 7.97
C GLU A 17 13.47 25.51 7.66
N GLU A 18 13.87 26.54 6.91
CA GLU A 18 13.01 27.70 6.62
C GLU A 18 11.83 27.30 5.74
N THR A 19 12.10 26.72 4.57
CA THR A 19 11.04 26.29 3.64
C THR A 19 10.13 25.23 4.27
N LEU A 20 10.69 24.31 5.06
CA LEU A 20 9.91 23.28 5.75
C LEU A 20 9.01 23.87 6.85
N CYS A 21 9.46 24.89 7.58
CA CYS A 21 8.64 25.58 8.58
C CYS A 21 7.46 26.30 7.90
N GLU A 22 7.71 27.03 6.82
CA GLU A 22 6.65 27.70 6.05
C GLU A 22 5.62 26.69 5.52
N TYR A 23 6.10 25.56 4.98
CA TYR A 23 5.23 24.48 4.52
C TYR A 23 4.37 23.90 5.66
N ALA A 24 4.96 23.63 6.83
CA ALA A 24 4.24 23.11 7.98
C ALA A 24 3.13 24.08 8.46
N GLU A 25 3.42 25.38 8.50
CA GLU A 25 2.43 26.41 8.83
C GLU A 25 1.31 26.49 7.78
N ALA A 26 1.65 26.45 6.50
CA ALA A 26 0.69 26.45 5.40
C ALA A 26 -0.24 25.22 5.47
N MET A 27 0.31 24.04 5.73
CA MET A 27 -0.44 22.79 5.87
C MET A 27 -1.40 22.80 7.04
N LYS A 28 -0.96 23.35 8.20
CA LYS A 28 -1.82 23.55 9.36
C LYS A 28 -2.96 24.52 9.04
N ASN A 29 -2.66 25.66 8.41
CA ASN A 29 -3.67 26.62 8.01
C ASN A 29 -4.69 26.03 7.02
N LEU A 30 -4.24 25.22 6.06
CA LEU A 30 -5.11 24.52 5.13
C LEU A 30 -6.03 23.52 5.85
N ALA A 31 -5.49 22.79 6.83
CA ALA A 31 -6.25 21.86 7.63
C ALA A 31 -7.35 22.56 8.46
N ASP A 32 -6.98 23.62 9.18
CA ASP A 32 -7.89 24.34 10.07
C ASP A 32 -8.97 25.13 9.31
N ASN A 33 -8.61 25.71 8.15
CA ASN A 33 -9.50 26.66 7.46
C ASN A 33 -10.26 26.06 6.28
N HIS A 34 -9.69 25.08 5.57
CA HIS A 34 -10.29 24.53 4.34
C HIS A 34 -10.75 23.08 4.50
N TRP A 35 -9.96 22.22 5.14
CA TRP A 35 -10.37 20.82 5.32
C TRP A 35 -11.42 20.66 6.43
N ALA A 36 -11.30 21.39 7.54
CA ALA A 36 -12.30 21.29 8.62
C ALA A 36 -13.70 21.81 8.22
N LYS A 37 -13.80 22.78 7.30
CA LYS A 37 -15.06 23.46 6.94
C LYS A 37 -15.81 22.84 5.75
N THR A 38 -15.14 22.04 4.91
CA THR A 38 -15.68 21.58 3.62
C THR A 38 -15.88 20.06 3.53
N CYS A 39 -15.61 19.32 4.62
CA CYS A 39 -15.73 17.86 4.64
C CYS A 39 -17.17 17.36 4.86
N GLU A 40 -18.08 17.69 3.95
CA GLU A 40 -19.25 16.85 3.71
C GLU A 40 -18.83 15.70 2.78
N GLY A 41 -18.49 14.53 3.33
CA GLY A 41 -18.62 13.24 2.62
C GLY A 41 -17.37 12.39 2.30
N GLU A 42 -16.15 12.94 2.18
CA GLU A 42 -14.97 12.17 1.70
C GLU A 42 -13.68 12.42 2.51
N GLY A 43 -13.76 12.37 3.83
CA GLY A 43 -12.59 12.56 4.69
C GLY A 43 -11.60 11.39 4.64
N ARG A 44 -10.35 11.64 4.21
CA ARG A 44 -9.26 10.62 4.18
C ARG A 44 -8.95 10.05 5.58
N ILE A 45 -9.12 10.87 6.61
CA ILE A 45 -8.92 10.48 8.01
C ILE A 45 -10.07 9.56 8.46
N GLU A 46 -11.30 9.94 8.16
CA GLU A 46 -12.52 9.18 8.43
C GLU A 46 -12.49 7.83 7.69
N TRP A 47 -11.98 7.79 6.46
CA TRP A 47 -11.74 6.52 5.73
C TRP A 47 -10.76 5.62 6.48
N CYS A 48 -9.61 6.15 6.93
CA CYS A 48 -8.64 5.38 7.71
C CYS A 48 -9.24 4.81 9.00
N CYS A 49 -10.04 5.61 9.70
CA CYS A 49 -10.74 5.20 10.91
C CYS A 49 -11.77 4.11 10.61
N SER A 50 -12.58 4.30 9.57
CA SER A 50 -13.59 3.34 9.12
C SER A 50 -12.98 1.98 8.74
N VAL A 51 -11.87 1.98 7.98
CA VAL A 51 -11.17 0.76 7.60
C VAL A 51 -10.55 0.05 8.81
N SER A 52 -9.95 0.81 9.73
CA SER A 52 -9.38 0.25 10.95
C SER A 52 -10.47 -0.40 11.82
N ARG A 53 -11.62 0.27 11.97
CA ARG A 53 -12.79 -0.26 12.68
C ARG A 53 -13.36 -1.51 12.01
N GLU A 54 -13.54 -1.46 10.69
CA GLU A 54 -13.98 -2.61 9.89
C GLU A 54 -13.10 -3.83 10.15
N TYR A 55 -11.78 -3.61 10.13
CA TYR A 55 -10.81 -4.67 10.22
C TYR A 55 -10.65 -5.23 11.65
N PHE A 56 -10.41 -4.38 12.65
CA PHE A 56 -10.08 -4.83 14.00
C PHE A 56 -11.29 -5.05 14.91
N GLN A 57 -12.42 -4.40 14.66
CA GLN A 57 -13.58 -4.42 15.55
C GLN A 57 -14.80 -5.10 14.92
N ASN A 58 -14.99 -4.97 13.61
CA ASN A 58 -16.19 -5.50 12.92
C ASN A 58 -15.93 -6.83 12.19
N GLY A 59 -14.96 -7.62 12.68
CA GLY A 59 -14.67 -8.97 12.18
C GLY A 59 -13.98 -9.03 10.81
N GLY A 60 -13.51 -7.91 10.25
CA GLY A 60 -12.79 -7.89 8.98
C GLY A 60 -11.50 -8.72 9.01
N LYS A 61 -10.74 -8.67 10.12
CA LYS A 61 -9.54 -9.49 10.34
C LYS A 61 -9.84 -10.98 10.29
N ARG A 62 -10.86 -11.43 11.03
CA ARG A 62 -11.31 -12.82 11.04
C ARG A 62 -11.68 -13.31 9.64
N LYS A 63 -12.51 -12.56 8.92
CA LYS A 63 -12.90 -12.88 7.53
C LYS A 63 -11.70 -12.96 6.58
N ALA A 64 -10.71 -12.08 6.76
CA ALA A 64 -9.49 -12.09 5.95
C ALA A 64 -8.62 -13.32 6.21
N LEU A 65 -8.51 -13.76 7.47
CA LEU A 65 -7.78 -14.97 7.86
C LEU A 65 -8.48 -16.24 7.37
N GLU A 66 -9.79 -16.37 7.58
CA GLU A 66 -10.59 -17.48 7.07
C GLU A 66 -10.49 -17.61 5.53
N LYS A 67 -10.44 -16.48 4.82
CA LYS A 67 -10.26 -16.46 3.35
C LYS A 67 -8.87 -16.95 2.94
N ASP A 68 -7.85 -16.69 3.74
CA ASP A 68 -6.49 -17.14 3.48
C ASP A 68 -6.32 -18.63 3.74
N GLU A 69 -6.88 -19.14 4.83
CA GLU A 69 -6.91 -20.58 5.13
C GLU A 69 -7.61 -21.36 4.02
N LYS A 70 -8.78 -20.88 3.55
CA LYS A 70 -9.50 -21.49 2.42
C LYS A 70 -8.65 -21.52 1.14
N ARG A 71 -7.91 -20.46 0.86
CA ARG A 71 -7.01 -20.39 -0.32
C ARG A 71 -5.81 -21.32 -0.18
N ALA A 72 -5.20 -21.38 1.02
CA ALA A 72 -4.10 -22.29 1.30
C ALA A 72 -4.54 -23.75 1.15
N ALA A 73 -5.69 -24.11 1.73
CA ALA A 73 -6.26 -25.45 1.61
C ALA A 73 -6.56 -25.82 0.14
N LEU A 74 -7.07 -24.89 -0.67
CA LEU A 74 -7.29 -25.13 -2.10
C LEU A 74 -5.97 -25.34 -2.84
N ALA A 75 -4.96 -24.51 -2.59
CA ALA A 75 -3.65 -24.65 -3.22
C ALA A 75 -3.00 -26.00 -2.88
N THR A 76 -3.08 -26.44 -1.62
CA THR A 76 -2.60 -27.75 -1.18
C THR A 76 -3.38 -28.88 -1.85
N LYS A 77 -4.71 -28.77 -1.99
CA LYS A 77 -5.52 -29.75 -2.72
C LYS A 77 -5.14 -29.81 -4.20
N THR A 78 -4.92 -28.68 -4.87
CA THR A 78 -4.46 -28.65 -6.26
C THR A 78 -3.09 -29.32 -6.42
N ILE A 79 -2.15 -29.06 -5.51
CA ILE A 79 -0.83 -29.72 -5.49
C ILE A 79 -0.98 -31.22 -5.23
N GLN A 80 -1.86 -31.63 -4.32
CA GLN A 80 -2.17 -33.04 -4.09
C GLN A 80 -2.82 -33.70 -5.31
N THR A 81 -3.77 -33.06 -6.00
CA THR A 81 -4.38 -33.61 -7.23
C THR A 81 -3.35 -33.75 -8.37
N ILE A 82 -2.39 -32.84 -8.47
CA ILE A 82 -1.25 -32.97 -9.40
C ILE A 82 -0.29 -34.10 -8.96
N SER A 83 -0.18 -34.34 -7.65
CA SER A 83 0.70 -35.36 -7.05
C SER A 83 0.03 -36.73 -6.83
N ILE A 84 -1.27 -36.90 -7.11
CA ILE A 84 -2.05 -38.14 -6.92
C ILE A 84 -1.80 -39.18 -8.03
N HIS A 85 -0.69 -39.05 -8.77
CA HIS A 85 0.00 -40.23 -9.31
C HIS A 85 0.88 -40.96 -8.26
N ALA A 86 0.92 -40.53 -6.99
CA ALA A 86 1.59 -41.26 -5.91
C ALA A 86 0.85 -41.16 -4.55
N SER A 87 0.03 -42.18 -4.29
CA SER A 87 -0.40 -42.79 -3.02
C SER A 87 -0.81 -42.00 -1.76
N SER A 88 -2.02 -42.39 -1.33
CA SER A 88 -2.56 -42.63 0.04
C SER A 88 -2.94 -41.47 0.95
N LYS A 89 -4.23 -41.50 1.34
CA LYS A 89 -4.93 -40.63 2.30
C LYS A 89 -4.58 -41.00 3.74
N MET A 90 -4.45 -39.99 4.60
CA MET A 90 -4.64 -40.13 6.04
C MET A 90 -5.41 -38.92 6.54
N GLU A 91 -6.59 -39.16 7.13
CA GLU A 91 -7.43 -38.14 7.76
C GLU A 91 -6.95 -37.92 9.20
N VAL A 92 -6.82 -36.66 9.61
CA VAL A 92 -6.60 -36.28 11.02
C VAL A 92 -7.71 -35.31 11.42
N SER A 93 -8.57 -35.78 12.31
CA SER A 93 -9.51 -35.00 13.09
C SER A 93 -8.79 -34.41 14.30
N THR A 94 -8.98 -33.11 14.58
CA THR A 94 -8.72 -32.55 15.92
C THR A 94 -9.58 -31.31 16.16
N ASP A 95 -10.71 -31.50 16.84
CA ASP A 95 -11.40 -30.44 17.57
C ASP A 95 -10.77 -30.37 18.98
N ASN A 96 -10.07 -29.27 19.29
CA ASN A 96 -9.53 -29.00 20.62
C ASN A 96 -10.05 -27.64 21.16
N PRO A 97 -10.76 -27.61 22.31
CA PRO A 97 -11.38 -26.39 22.84
C PRO A 97 -10.40 -25.29 23.30
N ILE A 98 -9.12 -25.61 23.46
CA ILE A 98 -8.06 -24.68 23.90
C ILE A 98 -7.71 -23.65 22.81
N HIS A 99 -8.00 -23.96 21.54
CA HIS A 99 -7.75 -23.06 20.41
C HIS A 99 -8.63 -21.79 20.43
N SER A 100 -9.79 -21.85 21.12
CA SER A 100 -10.77 -20.76 21.16
C SER A 100 -10.28 -19.52 21.90
N PHE A 101 -9.50 -19.69 22.98
CA PHE A 101 -9.07 -18.57 23.84
C PHE A 101 -7.85 -17.85 23.25
N VAL A 102 -6.92 -18.60 22.66
CA VAL A 102 -5.72 -18.06 21.97
C VAL A 102 -6.11 -17.36 20.66
N MET A 103 -7.15 -17.86 19.98
CA MET A 103 -7.69 -17.20 18.78
C MET A 103 -8.30 -15.83 19.07
N ASP A 104 -8.96 -15.64 20.22
CA ASP A 104 -9.66 -14.37 20.49
C ASP A 104 -8.68 -13.19 20.70
N GLU A 105 -7.58 -13.41 21.42
CA GLU A 105 -6.50 -12.43 21.61
C GLU A 105 -5.72 -12.15 20.30
N LEU A 106 -5.60 -13.16 19.43
CA LEU A 106 -5.04 -13.00 18.08
C LEU A 106 -6.00 -12.26 17.13
N LEU A 107 -7.30 -12.30 17.37
CA LEU A 107 -8.34 -11.71 16.51
C LEU A 107 -8.69 -10.27 16.89
N HIS A 108 -8.60 -9.92 18.18
CA HIS A 108 -8.95 -8.59 18.68
C HIS A 108 -7.79 -7.99 19.47
N PRO A 109 -7.27 -6.80 19.08
CA PRO A 109 -6.34 -6.10 19.95
C PRO A 109 -7.05 -5.74 21.26
N SER A 110 -6.53 -6.22 22.39
CA SER A 110 -7.04 -5.83 23.70
C SER A 110 -6.71 -4.34 23.94
N GLY A 111 -7.75 -3.50 24.00
CA GLY A 111 -7.62 -2.06 24.21
C GLY A 111 -7.54 -1.21 22.93
N LYS A 112 -6.86 -0.05 23.01
CA LYS A 112 -6.80 0.91 21.90
C LYS A 112 -5.94 0.39 20.74
N ILE A 113 -6.33 0.75 19.53
CA ILE A 113 -5.57 0.44 18.32
C ILE A 113 -4.35 1.37 18.26
N ARG A 114 -3.13 0.82 18.40
CA ARG A 114 -1.88 1.58 18.23
C ARG A 114 -1.69 1.97 16.77
N LEU A 115 -1.69 3.28 16.50
CA LEU A 115 -1.62 3.84 15.16
C LEU A 115 -0.40 4.76 15.05
N LEU A 116 0.41 4.54 14.01
CA LEU A 116 1.48 5.45 13.61
C LEU A 116 1.01 6.26 12.39
N ASP A 117 0.97 7.57 12.52
CA ASP A 117 0.66 8.50 11.43
C ASP A 117 1.97 9.16 10.96
N VAL A 118 2.42 8.83 9.75
CA VAL A 118 3.71 9.27 9.21
C VAL A 118 3.50 10.43 8.24
N GLY A 119 4.21 11.54 8.48
CA GLY A 119 3.92 12.81 7.81
C GLY A 119 2.65 13.44 8.36
N SER A 120 2.46 13.35 9.68
CA SER A 120 1.20 13.69 10.34
C SER A 120 0.91 15.20 10.34
N CYS A 121 1.97 16.03 10.37
CA CYS A 121 1.96 17.48 10.54
C CYS A 121 1.25 17.99 11.83
N PHE A 122 -0.03 17.66 12.01
CA PHE A 122 -0.93 18.16 13.07
C PHE A 122 -1.72 17.09 13.85
N ASN A 123 -1.41 15.79 13.69
CA ASN A 123 -2.02 14.67 14.44
C ASN A 123 -3.57 14.58 14.35
N PRO A 124 -4.14 14.43 13.14
CA PRO A 124 -5.60 14.41 12.94
C PRO A 124 -6.31 13.22 13.62
N PHE A 125 -5.58 12.16 13.95
CA PHE A 125 -6.15 10.97 14.57
C PHE A 125 -6.32 11.08 16.09
N LEU A 126 -5.79 12.13 16.72
CA LEU A 126 -5.87 12.32 18.17
C LEU A 126 -7.33 12.47 18.68
N LYS A 127 -8.23 12.92 17.81
CA LYS A 127 -9.67 13.10 18.12
C LYS A 127 -10.45 11.78 18.30
N PHE A 128 -9.87 10.64 17.91
CA PHE A 128 -10.55 9.34 17.94
C PHE A 128 -10.10 8.53 19.15
N GLU A 129 -11.01 8.29 20.08
CA GLU A 129 -10.69 7.63 21.35
C GLU A 129 -10.23 6.16 21.20
N GLU A 130 -10.60 5.51 20.10
CA GLU A 130 -10.24 4.13 19.79
C GLU A 130 -8.76 3.95 19.45
N PHE A 131 -8.03 5.03 19.12
CA PHE A 131 -6.60 4.96 18.77
C PHE A 131 -5.71 5.39 19.93
N LEU A 132 -4.57 4.70 20.03
CA LEU A 132 -3.37 5.22 20.69
C LEU A 132 -2.43 5.69 19.59
N THR A 133 -2.54 6.97 19.24
CA THR A 133 -1.86 7.55 18.08
C THR A 133 -0.48 8.08 18.45
N VAL A 134 0.51 7.77 17.62
CA VAL A 134 1.79 8.47 17.54
C VAL A 134 1.86 9.15 16.18
N GLY A 135 1.87 10.48 16.16
CA GLY A 135 2.12 11.26 14.95
C GLY A 135 3.60 11.58 14.83
N ILE A 136 4.18 11.35 13.66
CA ILE A 136 5.56 11.73 13.36
C ILE A 136 5.62 12.58 12.09
N ASP A 137 6.53 13.54 12.06
CA ASP A 137 6.78 14.41 10.90
C ASP A 137 8.23 14.88 10.88
N ILE A 138 8.75 15.22 9.71
CA ILE A 138 10.07 15.83 9.61
C ILE A 138 10.09 17.23 10.22
N VAL A 139 9.00 17.98 10.08
CA VAL A 139 8.78 19.29 10.70
C VAL A 139 7.37 19.36 11.30
N PRO A 140 7.23 18.97 12.58
CA PRO A 140 5.96 19.02 13.30
C PRO A 140 5.39 20.45 13.37
N ALA A 141 4.10 20.62 13.08
CA ALA A 141 3.41 21.90 13.24
C ALA A 141 2.79 22.11 14.64
N VAL A 142 2.79 21.05 15.47
CA VAL A 142 2.22 21.03 16.83
C VAL A 142 3.02 20.11 17.75
N GLU A 143 2.99 20.36 19.06
CA GLU A 143 3.74 19.59 20.06
C GLU A 143 3.31 18.12 20.17
N SER A 144 2.09 17.78 19.77
CA SER A 144 1.59 16.40 19.78
C SER A 144 2.14 15.52 18.64
N VAL A 145 3.02 16.06 17.80
CA VAL A 145 3.70 15.35 16.71
C VAL A 145 5.20 15.35 16.98
N TYR A 146 5.83 14.19 16.90
CA TYR A 146 7.26 14.05 17.13
C TYR A 146 8.06 14.36 15.86
N LYS A 147 9.20 15.03 15.99
CA LYS A 147 10.17 15.22 14.92
C LYS A 147 10.81 13.87 14.59
N CYS A 148 10.79 13.46 13.33
CA CYS A 148 11.32 12.18 12.87
C CYS A 148 11.52 12.23 11.35
N ASP A 149 12.73 11.91 10.88
CA ASP A 149 12.94 11.51 9.49
C ASP A 149 12.61 10.02 9.34
N PHE A 150 11.42 9.71 8.82
CA PHE A 150 10.97 8.33 8.68
C PHE A 150 11.86 7.50 7.74
N LEU A 151 12.52 8.11 6.75
CA LEU A 151 13.41 7.39 5.83
C LEU A 151 14.69 6.94 6.54
N ASN A 152 15.17 7.72 7.52
CA ASN A 152 16.36 7.42 8.30
C ASN A 152 16.09 6.82 9.69
N LEU A 153 14.81 6.67 10.09
CA LEU A 153 14.39 6.05 11.34
C LEU A 153 15.00 4.66 11.55
N GLN A 154 15.71 4.45 12.64
CA GLN A 154 16.29 3.14 12.96
C GLN A 154 15.25 2.20 13.58
N ILE A 155 15.14 0.98 13.05
CA ILE A 155 14.19 -0.01 13.57
C ILE A 155 14.95 -1.08 14.33
N HIS A 156 14.61 -1.23 15.61
CA HIS A 156 15.20 -2.22 16.50
C HIS A 156 14.35 -3.49 16.59
N GLN A 157 14.88 -4.51 17.27
CA GLN A 157 14.13 -5.74 17.52
C GLN A 157 12.83 -5.45 18.30
N PRO A 158 11.75 -6.23 18.08
CA PRO A 158 10.51 -6.06 18.82
C PRO A 158 10.70 -6.12 20.33
N LEU A 159 9.91 -5.34 21.06
CA LEU A 159 9.88 -5.38 22.51
C LEU A 159 9.23 -6.68 22.99
N GLN A 160 9.91 -7.42 23.87
CA GLN A 160 9.33 -8.57 24.57
C GLN A 160 8.60 -8.09 25.84
N LEU A 161 7.56 -7.27 25.66
CA LEU A 161 6.80 -6.64 26.75
C LEU A 161 5.32 -7.02 26.67
N ALA A 162 4.66 -6.98 27.84
CA ALA A 162 3.20 -7.04 27.91
C ALA A 162 2.56 -5.82 27.24
N GLN A 163 1.30 -5.95 26.83
CA GLN A 163 0.58 -4.95 26.04
C GLN A 163 0.48 -3.58 26.73
N ASP A 164 0.22 -3.58 28.02
CA ASP A 164 0.16 -2.43 28.92
C ASP A 164 1.52 -1.72 29.05
N ALA A 165 2.61 -2.47 29.06
CA ALA A 165 3.97 -1.90 29.04
C ALA A 165 4.31 -1.26 27.68
N ILE A 166 3.83 -1.81 26.56
CA ILE A 166 3.97 -1.18 25.23
C ILE A 166 3.23 0.17 25.20
N ASN A 167 2.01 0.22 25.76
CA ASN A 167 1.24 1.46 25.81
C ASN A 167 1.91 2.52 26.69
N ALA A 168 2.54 2.12 27.80
CA ALA A 168 3.32 3.01 28.64
C ALA A 168 4.57 3.52 27.92
N PHE A 169 5.28 2.65 27.20
CA PHE A 169 6.42 3.03 26.36
C PHE A 169 6.05 4.09 25.34
N LEU A 170 4.96 3.91 24.59
CA LEU A 170 4.51 4.86 23.58
C LEU A 170 4.17 6.25 24.16
N LYS A 171 3.68 6.31 25.41
CA LYS A 171 3.39 7.57 26.10
C LYS A 171 4.65 8.30 26.61
N GLN A 172 5.79 7.62 26.67
CA GLN A 172 7.05 8.13 27.18
C GLN A 172 8.09 8.32 26.06
N LEU A 173 7.66 8.31 24.80
CA LEU A 173 8.53 8.60 23.67
C LEU A 173 9.16 9.98 23.84
N LYS A 174 10.43 10.09 23.44
CA LYS A 174 11.17 11.35 23.44
C LYS A 174 11.13 11.97 22.05
N ASN A 175 11.27 13.29 22.00
CA ASN A 175 11.39 14.06 20.77
C ASN A 175 12.85 14.53 20.63
N PRO A 176 13.54 14.36 19.48
CA PRO A 176 13.12 13.64 18.27
C PRO A 176 13.05 12.12 18.45
N ILE A 177 12.31 11.46 17.55
CA ILE A 177 12.30 9.99 17.42
C ILE A 177 13.28 9.60 16.31
N ASP A 178 14.44 9.10 16.70
CA ASP A 178 15.45 8.59 15.76
C ASP A 178 15.44 7.05 15.65
N SER A 179 14.74 6.38 16.58
CA SER A 179 14.59 4.93 16.58
C SER A 179 13.28 4.46 17.19
N LEU A 180 12.77 3.33 16.69
CA LEU A 180 11.61 2.63 17.23
C LEU A 180 11.83 1.11 17.22
N PRO A 181 11.31 0.37 18.20
CA PRO A 181 11.22 -1.08 18.12
C PRO A 181 10.27 -1.52 16.99
N GLY A 182 10.59 -2.65 16.36
CA GLY A 182 9.70 -3.30 15.40
C GLY A 182 8.42 -3.86 16.04
N GLU A 183 7.45 -4.19 15.21
CA GLU A 183 6.16 -4.81 15.60
C GLU A 183 5.42 -4.06 16.71
N LEU A 184 5.50 -2.73 16.69
CA LEU A 184 4.95 -1.87 17.72
C LEU A 184 3.51 -1.42 17.42
N PHE A 185 3.15 -1.29 16.14
CA PHE A 185 1.88 -0.68 15.73
C PHE A 185 0.92 -1.69 15.10
N HIS A 186 -0.38 -1.47 15.30
CA HIS A 186 -1.42 -2.19 14.57
C HIS A 186 -1.70 -1.55 13.21
N VAL A 187 -1.56 -0.23 13.11
CA VAL A 187 -1.82 0.54 11.90
C VAL A 187 -0.67 1.51 11.64
N VAL A 188 -0.24 1.59 10.39
CA VAL A 188 0.65 2.64 9.88
C VAL A 188 -0.08 3.36 8.75
N VAL A 189 -0.12 4.69 8.80
CA VAL A 189 -0.81 5.54 7.82
C VAL A 189 0.22 6.35 7.05
N PHE A 190 0.15 6.27 5.72
CA PHE A 190 0.80 7.15 4.77
C PHE A 190 -0.28 7.99 4.08
N SER A 191 -0.57 9.16 4.63
CA SER A 191 -1.55 10.09 4.05
C SER A 191 -0.84 11.11 3.17
N LEU A 192 -0.88 10.92 1.85
CA LEU A 192 -0.18 11.73 0.83
C LEU A 192 1.36 11.75 0.95
N LEU A 193 1.92 11.08 1.97
CA LEU A 193 3.34 11.00 2.26
C LEU A 193 4.21 10.55 1.08
N LEU A 194 3.80 9.47 0.38
CA LEU A 194 4.68 8.85 -0.62
C LEU A 194 4.99 9.78 -1.81
N SER A 195 4.14 10.77 -2.08
CA SER A 195 4.34 11.75 -3.15
C SER A 195 5.45 12.76 -2.85
N TYR A 196 5.91 12.88 -1.61
CA TYR A 196 6.99 13.79 -1.22
C TYR A 196 8.39 13.23 -1.47
N PHE A 197 8.52 11.89 -1.57
CA PHE A 197 9.83 11.30 -1.80
C PHE A 197 10.24 11.43 -3.26
N PRO A 198 11.51 11.79 -3.55
CA PRO A 198 11.96 12.08 -4.90
C PRO A 198 12.24 10.82 -5.74
N SER A 199 12.24 9.62 -5.15
CA SER A 199 12.46 8.38 -5.90
C SER A 199 11.51 7.23 -5.53
N PRO A 200 11.18 6.33 -6.48
CA PRO A 200 10.45 5.09 -6.21
C PRO A 200 11.11 4.22 -5.14
N TYR A 201 12.45 4.22 -5.09
CA TYR A 201 13.21 3.46 -4.12
C TYR A 201 12.96 3.93 -2.68
N GLN A 202 12.97 5.23 -2.43
CA GLN A 202 12.68 5.78 -1.09
C GLN A 202 11.23 5.51 -0.66
N ARG A 203 10.27 5.57 -1.60
CA ARG A 203 8.88 5.16 -1.32
C ARG A 203 8.78 3.68 -0.94
N TRP A 204 9.56 2.82 -1.61
CA TRP A 204 9.66 1.41 -1.28
C TRP A 204 10.27 1.17 0.11
N ILE A 205 11.32 1.90 0.47
CA ILE A 205 11.92 1.85 1.81
C ILE A 205 10.89 2.23 2.88
N CYS A 206 10.05 3.23 2.63
CA CYS A 206 8.98 3.59 3.56
C CYS A 206 8.00 2.43 3.77
N CYS A 207 7.54 1.78 2.69
CA CYS A 207 6.69 0.59 2.79
C CYS A 207 7.39 -0.56 3.54
N LYS A 208 8.70 -0.75 3.34
CA LYS A 208 9.51 -1.75 4.05
C LYS A 208 9.58 -1.44 5.56
N LYS A 209 9.84 -0.19 5.95
CA LYS A 209 9.85 0.22 7.37
C LYS A 209 8.49 0.07 8.02
N ALA A 210 7.41 0.44 7.32
CA ALA A 210 6.06 0.18 7.79
C ALA A 210 5.81 -1.32 8.04
N HIS A 211 6.31 -2.20 7.17
CA HIS A 211 6.25 -3.64 7.41
C HIS A 211 6.96 -4.04 8.71
N GLU A 212 8.17 -3.53 8.96
CA GLU A 212 8.94 -3.84 10.17
C GLU A 212 8.29 -3.30 11.45
N LEU A 213 7.65 -2.13 11.38
CA LEU A 213 6.95 -1.48 12.51
C LEU A 213 5.57 -2.10 12.81
N LEU A 214 4.93 -2.72 11.82
CA LEU A 214 3.62 -3.35 11.99
C LEU A 214 3.73 -4.72 12.68
N VAL A 215 2.81 -5.01 13.60
CA VAL A 215 2.58 -6.39 14.07
C VAL A 215 2.11 -7.27 12.92
N LEU A 216 2.27 -8.59 13.04
CA LEU A 216 1.64 -9.52 12.10
C LEU A 216 0.12 -9.30 12.05
N ASN A 217 -0.45 -9.27 10.84
CA ASN A 217 -1.84 -8.88 10.57
C ASN A 217 -2.18 -7.41 10.88
N GLY A 218 -1.19 -6.54 11.09
CA GLY A 218 -1.39 -5.08 11.09
C GLY A 218 -1.74 -4.54 9.70
N LEU A 219 -2.21 -3.29 9.65
CA LEU A 219 -2.60 -2.60 8.41
C LEU A 219 -1.63 -1.49 8.04
N LEU A 220 -1.19 -1.49 6.78
CA LEU A 220 -0.62 -0.33 6.12
C LEU A 220 -1.74 0.36 5.30
N LEU A 221 -2.02 1.62 5.62
CA LEU A 221 -3.00 2.46 4.92
C LEU A 221 -2.25 3.48 4.07
N ILE A 222 -2.48 3.48 2.77
CA ILE A 222 -1.84 4.38 1.81
C ILE A 222 -2.93 5.21 1.14
N ILE A 223 -2.83 6.53 1.26
CA ILE A 223 -3.65 7.50 0.55
C ILE A 223 -2.70 8.29 -0.33
N THR A 224 -2.96 8.29 -1.63
CA THR A 224 -2.13 8.99 -2.62
C THR A 224 -3.02 9.84 -3.52
N PRO A 225 -2.54 11.00 -4.01
CA PRO A 225 -3.26 11.79 -4.98
C PRO A 225 -3.61 10.97 -6.22
N ASP A 226 -4.71 11.33 -6.87
CA ASP A 226 -5.00 10.94 -8.24
C ASP A 226 -5.05 12.17 -9.15
N SER A 227 -4.71 12.00 -10.42
CA SER A 227 -4.97 13.02 -11.43
C SER A 227 -6.48 13.08 -11.70
N SER A 228 -6.99 14.26 -12.07
CA SER A 228 -8.40 14.50 -12.41
C SER A 228 -8.92 13.69 -13.60
N HIS A 229 -8.04 13.03 -14.38
CA HIS A 229 -8.45 12.20 -15.52
C HIS A 229 -8.71 10.75 -15.10
N GLN A 230 -9.94 10.28 -15.28
CA GLN A 230 -10.34 8.91 -14.96
C GLN A 230 -9.44 7.89 -15.67
N ASN A 231 -9.04 6.84 -14.94
CA ASN A 231 -8.25 5.69 -15.41
C ASN A 231 -6.78 5.92 -15.80
N ARG A 232 -6.26 7.16 -15.86
CA ARG A 232 -4.86 7.44 -16.23
C ARG A 232 -3.84 6.71 -15.34
N HIS A 233 -4.17 6.51 -14.08
CA HIS A 233 -3.28 5.90 -13.08
C HIS A 233 -3.60 4.43 -12.73
N ALA A 234 -4.49 3.76 -13.47
CA ALA A 234 -4.86 2.37 -13.17
C ALA A 234 -3.65 1.41 -13.21
N MET A 235 -2.76 1.59 -14.19
CA MET A 235 -1.52 0.81 -14.30
C MET A 235 -0.56 1.09 -13.14
N MET A 236 -0.43 2.35 -12.74
CA MET A 236 0.38 2.77 -11.59
C MET A 236 -0.12 2.11 -10.30
N MET A 237 -1.43 2.14 -10.04
CA MET A 237 -2.01 1.49 -8.85
C MET A 237 -1.85 -0.04 -8.88
N LYS A 238 -1.91 -0.67 -10.05
CA LYS A 238 -1.58 -2.10 -10.20
C LYS A 238 -0.11 -2.37 -9.89
N SER A 239 0.79 -1.51 -10.36
CA SER A 239 2.23 -1.59 -10.09
C SER A 239 2.54 -1.45 -8.61
N TRP A 240 1.97 -0.44 -7.95
CA TRP A 240 2.10 -0.20 -6.52
C TRP A 240 1.62 -1.38 -5.68
N LYS A 241 0.45 -1.94 -6.03
CA LYS A 241 -0.07 -3.13 -5.38
C LYS A 241 0.95 -4.28 -5.42
N ILE A 242 1.55 -4.54 -6.58
CA ILE A 242 2.54 -5.63 -6.72
C ILE A 242 3.79 -5.35 -5.88
N ALA A 243 4.31 -4.13 -5.90
CA ALA A 243 5.44 -3.73 -5.05
C ALA A 243 5.15 -3.94 -3.56
N VAL A 244 4.02 -3.44 -3.07
CA VAL A 244 3.67 -3.56 -1.65
C VAL A 244 3.43 -5.02 -1.29
N GLU A 245 2.72 -5.81 -2.11
CA GLU A 245 2.50 -7.23 -1.84
C GLU A 245 3.81 -8.04 -1.82
N SER A 246 4.84 -7.63 -2.60
CA SER A 246 6.17 -8.29 -2.58
C SER A 246 6.89 -8.21 -1.24
N LEU A 247 6.57 -7.20 -0.43
CA LEU A 247 7.15 -6.99 0.90
C LEU A 247 6.53 -7.90 1.97
N GLY A 248 5.55 -8.75 1.63
CA GLY A 248 4.84 -9.56 2.62
C GLY A 248 3.51 -8.97 3.05
N PHE A 249 2.93 -8.11 2.22
CA PHE A 249 1.58 -7.59 2.41
C PHE A 249 0.57 -8.28 1.50
N LYS A 250 -0.71 -8.08 1.80
CA LYS A 250 -1.84 -8.47 0.96
C LYS A 250 -2.89 -7.38 0.95
N ARG A 251 -3.36 -6.97 -0.22
CA ARG A 251 -4.40 -5.94 -0.29
C ARG A 251 -5.68 -6.39 0.42
N PHE A 252 -6.07 -5.63 1.43
CA PHE A 252 -7.32 -5.81 2.17
C PHE A 252 -8.46 -5.03 1.50
N LYS A 253 -8.24 -3.74 1.21
CA LYS A 253 -9.27 -2.85 0.66
C LYS A 253 -8.68 -1.84 -0.32
N TYR A 254 -9.51 -1.41 -1.26
CA TYR A 254 -9.24 -0.30 -2.17
C TYR A 254 -10.50 0.56 -2.29
N SER A 255 -10.34 1.88 -2.27
CA SER A 255 -11.40 2.85 -2.51
C SER A 255 -10.86 3.97 -3.40
N LYS A 256 -11.75 4.54 -4.21
CA LYS A 256 -11.44 5.67 -5.09
C LYS A 256 -12.31 6.84 -4.68
N PHE A 257 -11.68 7.95 -4.33
CA PHE A 257 -12.34 9.25 -4.18
C PHE A 257 -12.02 10.11 -5.40
N SER A 258 -12.68 11.26 -5.54
CA SER A 258 -12.57 12.13 -6.71
C SER A 258 -11.12 12.43 -7.08
N HIS A 259 -10.27 12.72 -6.09
CA HIS A 259 -8.87 13.12 -6.30
C HIS A 259 -7.86 12.23 -5.57
N MET A 260 -8.27 11.05 -5.10
CA MET A 260 -7.40 10.19 -4.29
C MET A 260 -7.62 8.70 -4.55
N HIS A 261 -6.56 7.92 -4.42
CA HIS A 261 -6.60 6.47 -4.26
C HIS A 261 -6.33 6.13 -2.80
N LEU A 262 -7.15 5.24 -2.24
CA LEU A 262 -7.04 4.79 -0.86
C LEU A 262 -6.88 3.27 -0.84
N MET A 263 -5.78 2.79 -0.29
CA MET A 263 -5.42 1.37 -0.27
C MET A 263 -5.11 0.92 1.15
N ALA A 264 -5.65 -0.23 1.53
CA ALA A 264 -5.33 -0.88 2.79
C ALA A 264 -4.66 -2.22 2.50
N PHE A 265 -3.53 -2.47 3.13
CA PHE A 265 -2.73 -3.68 2.99
C PHE A 265 -2.54 -4.33 4.36
N ARG A 266 -2.78 -5.63 4.45
CA ARG A 266 -2.54 -6.42 5.66
C ARG A 266 -1.15 -7.05 5.60
N LYS A 267 -0.35 -6.94 6.66
CA LYS A 267 0.91 -7.67 6.81
C LYS A 267 0.63 -9.16 7.02
N ILE A 268 1.17 -10.03 6.17
CA ILE A 268 0.94 -11.48 6.19
C ILE A 268 2.18 -12.32 6.45
N SER A 269 3.38 -11.72 6.51
CA SER A 269 4.63 -12.40 6.89
C SER A 269 5.37 -11.62 7.97
N LEU A 270 6.21 -12.32 8.75
CA LEU A 270 7.05 -11.69 9.78
C LEU A 270 8.25 -10.96 9.18
N LYS A 271 8.82 -11.53 8.12
CA LYS A 271 9.95 -10.97 7.37
C LYS A 271 9.48 -10.56 5.98
N THR A 272 10.17 -9.58 5.41
CA THR A 272 9.97 -9.21 4.01
C THR A 272 10.48 -10.30 3.08
N THR A 273 9.71 -10.64 2.05
CA THR A 273 9.99 -11.75 1.11
C THR A 273 10.59 -11.29 -0.22
N SER A 274 10.86 -10.00 -0.39
CA SER A 274 11.28 -9.42 -1.67
C SER A 274 12.63 -9.99 -2.12
N ASP A 275 12.60 -10.83 -3.16
CA ASP A 275 13.77 -11.15 -3.96
C ASP A 275 14.12 -9.95 -4.86
N LEU A 276 14.95 -9.05 -4.34
CA LEU A 276 15.44 -7.87 -5.07
C LEU A 276 16.34 -8.25 -6.27
N VAL A 277 16.78 -9.51 -6.36
CA VAL A 277 17.69 -9.97 -7.41
C VAL A 277 16.92 -10.33 -8.68
N SER A 278 15.72 -10.92 -8.57
CA SER A 278 14.94 -11.34 -9.73
C SER A 278 13.95 -10.31 -10.26
N ARG A 279 13.51 -9.34 -9.43
CA ARG A 279 12.51 -8.34 -9.83
C ARG A 279 12.78 -6.98 -9.19
N ASN A 280 12.68 -5.92 -10.01
CA ASN A 280 12.82 -4.53 -9.56
C ASN A 280 11.52 -4.01 -8.91
N TYR A 281 11.12 -4.59 -7.77
CA TYR A 281 9.97 -4.11 -7.00
C TYR A 281 10.09 -2.65 -6.53
N PRO A 282 11.27 -2.13 -6.14
CA PRO A 282 11.38 -0.72 -5.78
C PRO A 282 10.98 0.24 -6.90
N GLY A 283 11.35 -0.06 -8.15
CA GLY A 283 10.97 0.75 -9.32
C GLY A 283 9.48 0.77 -9.64
N MET A 284 8.68 -0.12 -9.03
CA MET A 284 7.24 -0.22 -9.28
C MET A 284 6.40 0.81 -8.49
N LEU A 285 6.99 1.48 -7.49
CA LEU A 285 6.36 2.57 -6.72
C LEU A 285 6.60 3.95 -7.38
N TYR A 286 6.47 4.00 -8.69
CA TYR A 286 6.65 5.23 -9.46
C TYR A 286 5.42 6.15 -9.38
N ILE A 287 5.63 7.45 -9.53
CA ILE A 287 4.60 8.47 -9.76
C ILE A 287 4.87 9.16 -11.11
N PRO A 288 3.88 9.88 -11.69
CA PRO A 288 4.09 10.58 -12.96
C PRO A 288 5.29 11.54 -12.92
N GLN A 289 5.53 12.19 -11.78
CA GLN A 289 6.63 13.13 -11.58
C GLN A 289 8.01 12.49 -11.73
N ASP A 290 8.15 11.17 -11.60
CA ASP A 290 9.44 10.49 -11.76
C ASP A 290 9.92 10.47 -13.22
N PHE A 291 9.04 10.73 -14.17
CA PHE A 291 9.35 10.72 -15.61
C PHE A 291 9.49 12.12 -16.20
N ASN A 292 9.12 13.16 -15.45
CA ASN A 292 9.28 14.54 -15.89
C ASN A 292 10.74 14.94 -15.71
N THR A 293 11.57 14.72 -16.73
CA THR A 293 12.87 15.37 -16.85
C THR A 293 12.65 16.86 -17.12
N VAL A 294 13.39 17.71 -16.42
CA VAL A 294 13.37 19.20 -16.50
C VAL A 294 13.44 19.75 -17.95
N GLU A 295 13.86 18.93 -18.92
CA GLU A 295 13.92 19.26 -20.34
C GLU A 295 12.56 19.51 -21.02
N GLU A 296 11.43 19.02 -20.47
CA GLU A 296 10.11 19.19 -21.11
C GLU A 296 9.44 20.55 -20.82
N GLU A 297 9.94 21.32 -19.84
CA GLU A 297 9.41 22.66 -19.54
C GLU A 297 9.78 23.70 -20.61
N GLU A 298 10.86 23.48 -21.39
CA GLU A 298 11.26 24.41 -22.46
C GLU A 298 10.59 24.13 -23.82
N PHE A 299 10.05 22.93 -24.05
CA PHE A 299 9.47 22.53 -25.35
C PHE A 299 7.94 22.41 -25.38
N SER A 300 7.26 22.52 -24.23
CA SER A 300 5.80 22.39 -24.15
C SER A 300 5.07 23.72 -24.32
N ASN A 301 5.43 24.48 -25.36
CA ASN A 301 4.54 25.49 -25.97
C ASN A 301 3.70 24.85 -27.10
N ASN A 302 3.38 23.55 -27.00
CA ASN A 302 2.43 22.91 -27.88
C ASN A 302 1.02 23.05 -27.31
N SER A 303 0.18 23.77 -28.04
CA SER A 303 -1.25 23.95 -27.77
C SER A 303 -1.88 22.65 -27.30
N CYS A 304 -2.43 22.68 -26.09
CA CYS A 304 -3.31 21.64 -25.55
C CYS A 304 -4.48 21.45 -26.53
N TYR A 305 -4.48 20.38 -27.32
CA TYR A 305 -5.66 19.97 -28.05
C TYR A 305 -6.59 19.27 -27.05
N ILE A 306 -7.49 20.06 -26.46
CA ILE A 306 -8.58 19.53 -25.65
C ILE A 306 -9.53 18.83 -26.61
N ARG A 307 -9.61 17.49 -26.55
CA ARG A 307 -10.62 16.73 -27.28
C ARG A 307 -11.99 17.08 -26.72
N SER A 308 -12.96 17.27 -27.62
CA SER A 308 -14.32 17.60 -27.21
C SER A 308 -15.06 16.35 -26.75
N ASP A 309 -16.06 16.51 -25.88
CA ASP A 309 -16.91 15.41 -25.38
C ASP A 309 -17.56 14.61 -26.54
N ILE A 310 -17.76 15.24 -27.70
CA ILE A 310 -18.29 14.62 -28.92
C ILE A 310 -17.31 13.61 -29.55
N GLU A 311 -16.01 13.88 -29.48
CA GLU A 311 -14.98 12.98 -30.00
C GLU A 311 -14.82 11.75 -29.11
N ASP A 312 -15.03 11.92 -27.80
CA ASP A 312 -15.01 10.82 -26.83
C ASP A 312 -16.26 9.92 -26.97
N GLU A 313 -17.42 10.50 -27.25
CA GLU A 313 -18.66 9.75 -27.48
C GLU A 313 -18.59 8.93 -28.78
N GLN A 314 -17.95 9.47 -29.83
CA GLN A 314 -17.67 8.73 -31.06
C GLN A 314 -16.69 7.56 -30.85
N LEU A 315 -15.68 7.74 -29.99
CA LEU A 315 -14.75 6.68 -29.63
C LEU A 315 -15.46 5.57 -28.84
N ALA A 316 -16.32 5.92 -27.89
CA ALA A 316 -17.10 4.98 -27.10
C ALA A 316 -18.05 4.13 -27.98
N CYS A 317 -18.69 4.75 -28.98
CA CYS A 317 -19.53 4.04 -29.95
C CYS A 317 -18.75 3.01 -30.79
N SER A 318 -17.50 3.30 -31.14
CA SER A 318 -16.65 2.35 -31.90
C SER A 318 -16.31 1.06 -31.14
N PHE A 319 -16.36 1.10 -29.79
CA PHE A 319 -16.14 -0.09 -28.94
C PHE A 319 -17.39 -0.96 -28.78
N MET A 320 -18.58 -0.47 -29.17
CA MET A 320 -19.83 -1.24 -29.13
C MET A 320 -20.03 -2.14 -30.36
N GLU A 321 -19.17 -2.02 -31.39
CA GLU A 321 -19.24 -2.83 -32.63
C GLU A 321 -18.38 -4.11 -32.57
N LEU A 322 -17.81 -4.44 -31.41
CA LEU A 322 -17.06 -5.69 -31.25
C LEU A 322 -18.03 -6.88 -31.23
N PRO A 323 -17.75 -7.96 -32.00
CA PRO A 323 -18.67 -9.09 -32.10
C PRO A 323 -18.80 -9.85 -30.77
N ASP A 324 -20.05 -10.07 -30.33
CA ASP A 324 -20.39 -10.90 -29.18
C ASP A 324 -20.03 -12.37 -29.47
N ALA A 325 -18.90 -12.83 -28.95
CA ALA A 325 -18.60 -14.26 -28.91
C ALA A 325 -19.31 -14.89 -27.69
N PRO A 326 -20.24 -15.85 -27.89
CA PRO A 326 -20.94 -16.48 -26.77
C PRO A 326 -19.99 -17.38 -25.98
N TYR A 327 -20.04 -17.21 -24.67
CA TYR A 327 -19.26 -17.93 -23.68
C TYR A 327 -19.97 -19.24 -23.32
N ASP A 328 -19.64 -20.34 -24.00
CA ASP A 328 -20.19 -21.65 -23.68
C ASP A 328 -19.40 -22.33 -22.55
N SER A 329 -20.15 -22.71 -21.51
CA SER A 329 -19.70 -23.55 -20.41
C SER A 329 -20.12 -25.01 -20.61
N ASP A 330 -19.12 -25.88 -20.52
CA ASP A 330 -19.13 -27.23 -19.92
C ASP A 330 -19.47 -28.48 -20.76
N SER A 331 -18.74 -29.54 -20.39
CA SER A 331 -18.91 -30.99 -20.62
C SER A 331 -18.30 -31.69 -21.86
N GLY A 332 -17.49 -32.73 -21.56
CA GLY A 332 -17.59 -34.03 -22.25
C GLY A 332 -16.41 -34.49 -23.10
N GLU A 333 -15.74 -35.56 -22.66
CA GLU A 333 -14.71 -36.32 -23.37
C GLU A 333 -15.12 -36.80 -24.78
N SER A 334 -14.21 -36.78 -25.75
CA SER A 334 -13.70 -37.98 -26.47
C SER A 334 -12.94 -37.66 -27.78
N GLN A 335 -11.72 -38.19 -27.86
CA GLN A 335 -11.05 -38.82 -29.01
C GLN A 335 -10.67 -38.01 -30.28
N ALA A 336 -9.34 -37.98 -30.48
CA ALA A 336 -8.57 -38.13 -31.72
C ALA A 336 -8.64 -37.06 -32.84
N SER A 337 -7.51 -36.38 -33.10
CA SER A 337 -6.58 -36.67 -34.23
C SER A 337 -5.64 -35.50 -34.61
N SER A 338 -4.35 -35.84 -34.80
CA SER A 338 -3.37 -35.32 -35.78
C SER A 338 -2.85 -33.85 -35.78
N ILE A 339 -1.68 -33.61 -35.15
CA ILE A 339 -0.36 -33.11 -35.68
C ILE A 339 -0.32 -32.22 -36.97
N PRO A 340 0.64 -31.27 -37.22
CA PRO A 340 1.86 -30.86 -36.47
C PRO A 340 2.10 -29.33 -36.28
N PHE A 341 3.07 -29.07 -35.39
CA PHE A 341 4.01 -27.94 -35.35
C PHE A 341 4.58 -27.50 -36.72
N TYR A 342 4.78 -26.19 -36.91
CA TYR A 342 5.79 -25.65 -37.82
C TYR A 342 6.50 -24.45 -37.18
N GLU A 343 7.82 -24.60 -37.03
CA GLU A 343 8.80 -23.52 -36.93
C GLU A 343 8.78 -22.66 -38.19
N LEU A 344 9.05 -21.37 -38.07
CA LEU A 344 9.47 -20.53 -39.18
C LEU A 344 10.55 -19.57 -38.69
N GLU A 345 11.80 -19.96 -39.01
CA GLU A 345 12.97 -19.09 -39.08
C GLU A 345 12.83 -18.09 -40.23
N ASP A 346 13.20 -16.82 -39.93
CA ASP A 346 13.98 -15.83 -40.72
C ASP A 346 13.59 -15.46 -42.19
N PRO A 347 13.86 -14.23 -42.69
CA PRO A 347 15.23 -13.71 -42.77
C PRO A 347 15.49 -12.19 -42.70
N ILE A 348 16.69 -11.91 -42.21
CA ILE A 348 17.62 -10.80 -42.48
C ILE A 348 17.50 -10.19 -43.89
N LEU A 349 17.57 -8.86 -44.00
CA LEU A 349 18.38 -8.19 -45.03
C LEU A 349 18.93 -6.83 -44.54
N LEU A 350 20.27 -6.81 -44.49
CA LEU A 350 21.18 -5.67 -44.40
C LEU A 350 21.05 -4.71 -45.59
N LEU A 351 21.58 -3.50 -45.38
CA LEU A 351 22.37 -2.62 -46.29
C LEU A 351 21.92 -1.16 -46.08
N SER A 352 22.78 -0.17 -45.83
CA SER A 352 24.23 -0.03 -46.08
C SER A 352 24.83 0.98 -45.10
#